data_AF-A0A1P8UW75-F1
#
_entry.id   AF-A0A1P8UW75-F1
#
_cell.length_a   1.000
_cell.length_b   1.000
_cell.length_c   1.000
_cell.angle_alpha   90.00
_cell.angle_beta   90.00
_cell.angle_gamma   90.00
#
_symmetry.space_group_name_H-M   'P 1'
#
loop_
_entity.id
_entity.type
_entity.pdbx_description
1 polymer ?
#
loop_
_entity_poly.entity_id
_entity_poly.type
_entity_poly.pdbx_seq_one_letter_code
_entity_poly.pdbx_strand_id
1 'polypeptide(L)'
;MRHQDAGALTGAPVPMCEPGGLVIGSGFVAGAGWAMELAHLAPGHMASLILLARDLYPHGALHDEAYARALLGYDRAREAPEVATGIAMLDAAALGFGYRRYVDMPETLRAGLRQEIPDCAFLARLRRELVTGLYGQPEACAAL
;
A
#
# COMPACT_ATOMS: atom_id res chain seq x y z
N MET A 1 -43.10 7.58 -33.25
CA MET A 1 -43.54 8.59 -32.28
C MET A 1 -43.84 7.91 -30.94
N ARG A 2 -42.81 7.71 -30.11
CA ARG A 2 -42.84 7.93 -28.65
C ARG A 2 -41.39 8.20 -28.23
N HIS A 3 -41.19 9.42 -27.77
CA HIS A 3 -39.99 9.90 -27.14
C HIS A 3 -39.68 9.05 -25.90
N GLN A 4 -38.41 8.72 -25.72
CA GLN A 4 -37.90 8.28 -24.43
C GLN A 4 -37.06 9.43 -23.91
N ASP A 5 -37.61 10.12 -22.90
CA ASP A 5 -37.00 11.23 -22.21
C ASP A 5 -35.74 10.75 -21.48
N ALA A 6 -34.60 11.33 -21.86
CA ALA A 6 -33.35 11.19 -21.15
C ALA A 6 -33.46 11.93 -19.80
N GLY A 7 -33.91 11.20 -18.78
CA GLY A 7 -33.79 11.62 -17.39
C GLY A 7 -32.32 11.75 -17.02
N ALA A 8 -31.86 12.99 -16.85
CA ALA A 8 -30.53 13.32 -16.37
C ALA A 8 -30.28 12.65 -15.01
N LEU A 9 -29.40 11.66 -14.99
CA LEU A 9 -28.78 11.18 -13.75
C LEU A 9 -27.77 12.23 -13.31
N THR A 10 -28.24 13.28 -12.65
CA THR A 10 -27.39 14.14 -11.83
C THR A 10 -26.99 13.33 -10.60
N GLY A 11 -26.03 12.43 -10.78
CA GLY A 11 -25.26 11.91 -9.66
C GLY A 11 -24.42 13.06 -9.13
N ALA A 12 -24.71 13.51 -7.90
CA ALA A 12 -23.75 14.32 -7.16
C ALA A 12 -22.40 13.58 -7.19
N PRO A 13 -21.26 14.26 -7.37
CA PRO A 13 -19.97 13.60 -7.29
C PRO A 13 -19.87 12.97 -5.90
N VAL A 14 -19.86 11.64 -5.86
CA VAL A 14 -19.32 10.93 -4.69
C VAL A 14 -17.91 11.49 -4.53
N PRO A 15 -17.50 12.01 -3.37
CA PRO A 15 -16.14 12.45 -3.19
C PRO A 15 -15.24 11.24 -3.41
N MET A 16 -14.66 11.15 -4.60
CA MET A 16 -13.55 10.25 -4.84
C MET A 16 -12.46 10.75 -3.91
N CYS A 17 -12.20 10.00 -2.86
CA CYS A 17 -11.02 10.18 -2.02
C CYS A 17 -9.83 10.05 -2.97
N GLU A 18 -9.25 11.18 -3.39
CA GLU A 18 -7.96 11.17 -4.07
C GLU A 18 -7.00 10.40 -3.13
N PRO A 19 -6.39 9.29 -3.56
CA PRO A 19 -5.40 8.64 -2.73
C PRO A 19 -4.24 9.62 -2.58
N GLY A 20 -4.15 10.27 -1.42
CA GLY A 20 -3.00 11.10 -1.08
C GLY A 20 -1.75 10.25 -1.22
N GLY A 21 -0.85 10.62 -2.13
CA GLY A 21 0.40 9.91 -2.33
C GLY A 21 1.28 9.94 -1.08
N LEU A 22 2.10 8.92 -0.91
CA LEU A 22 3.13 8.91 0.13
C LEU A 22 4.24 9.91 -0.23
N VAL A 23 4.69 10.68 0.76
CA VAL A 23 5.90 11.51 0.68
C VAL A 23 7.05 10.73 1.28
N ILE A 24 8.15 10.60 0.53
CA ILE A 24 9.36 9.89 0.96
C ILE A 24 10.44 10.93 1.23
N GLY A 25 10.77 11.15 2.50
CA GLY A 25 11.78 12.10 2.94
C GLY A 25 13.08 11.44 3.35
N SER A 26 14.06 12.26 3.78
CA SER A 26 15.30 11.76 4.38
C SER A 26 15.01 11.22 5.78
N GLY A 27 14.86 9.89 5.89
CA GLY A 27 14.63 9.19 7.15
C GLY A 27 13.16 9.07 7.58
N PHE A 28 12.20 9.44 6.73
CA PHE A 28 10.78 9.31 7.07
C PHE A 28 9.90 9.02 5.84
N VAL A 29 8.72 8.46 6.11
CA VAL A 29 7.60 8.38 5.16
C VAL A 29 6.40 9.10 5.76
N ALA A 30 5.67 9.87 4.96
CA ALA A 30 4.51 10.62 5.40
C ALA A 30 3.33 10.46 4.44
N GLY A 31 2.14 10.70 4.95
CA GLY A 31 0.90 10.80 4.19
C GLY A 31 0.03 11.94 4.72
N ALA A 32 -1.23 11.97 4.31
CA ALA A 32 -2.14 13.04 4.73
C ALA A 32 -2.37 13.03 6.25
N GLY A 33 -1.77 14.00 6.95
CA GLY A 33 -1.94 14.21 8.40
C GLY A 33 -1.06 13.34 9.30
N TRP A 34 -0.17 12.51 8.75
CA TRP A 34 0.70 11.63 9.53
C TRP A 34 2.11 11.53 8.94
N ALA A 35 3.09 11.21 9.79
CA ALA A 35 4.45 10.90 9.40
C ALA A 35 5.04 9.82 10.30
N MET A 36 5.96 9.03 9.76
CA MET A 36 6.69 7.97 10.44
C MET A 36 8.19 8.13 10.17
N GLU A 37 8.95 8.36 11.23
CA GLU A 37 10.41 8.33 11.21
C GLU A 37 10.93 6.89 11.21
N LEU A 38 12.07 6.68 10.57
CA LEU A 38 12.69 5.36 10.39
C LEU A 38 14.13 5.39 10.85
N ALA A 39 14.51 4.41 11.66
CA ALA A 39 15.85 4.23 12.20
C ALA A 39 16.68 3.22 11.40
N HIS A 40 16.05 2.23 10.76
CA HIS A 40 16.74 1.08 10.19
C HIS A 40 16.40 0.82 8.73
N LEU A 41 15.17 1.09 8.30
CA LEU A 41 14.74 0.93 6.93
C LEU A 41 14.98 2.19 6.11
N ALA A 42 15.35 1.98 4.84
CA ALA A 42 15.29 3.05 3.86
C ALA A 42 13.82 3.51 3.70
N PRO A 43 13.53 4.82 3.67
CA PRO A 43 12.18 5.34 3.50
C PRO A 43 11.44 4.79 2.28
N GLY A 44 12.15 4.61 1.16
CA GLY A 44 11.57 3.98 -0.03
C GLY A 44 11.13 2.53 0.18
N HIS A 45 11.83 1.76 1.02
CA HIS A 45 11.42 0.38 1.33
C HIS A 45 10.16 0.36 2.17
N MET A 46 10.07 1.23 3.19
CA MET A 46 8.86 1.33 4.01
C MET A 46 7.66 1.81 3.18
N ALA A 47 7.86 2.78 2.28
CA ALA A 47 6.81 3.22 1.37
C ALA A 47 6.32 2.08 0.46
N SER A 48 7.23 1.27 -0.10
CA SER A 48 6.86 0.07 -0.85
C SER A 48 6.09 -0.93 0.00
N LEU A 49 6.47 -1.15 1.27
CA LEU A 49 5.73 -2.05 2.17
C LEU A 49 4.30 -1.56 2.42
N ILE A 50 4.11 -0.25 2.66
CA ILE A 50 2.79 0.34 2.90
C ILE A 50 1.89 0.15 1.68
N LEU A 51 2.39 0.47 0.49
CA LEU A 51 1.65 0.27 -0.75
C LEU A 51 1.34 -1.21 -1.00
N LEU A 52 2.31 -2.10 -0.75
CA LEU A 52 2.11 -3.54 -0.86
C LEU A 52 1.07 -4.06 0.12
N ALA A 53 1.05 -3.56 1.36
CA ALA A 53 0.07 -3.95 2.35
C ALA A 53 -1.35 -3.55 1.94
N ARG A 54 -1.52 -2.33 1.43
CA ARG A 54 -2.79 -1.85 0.85
C ARG A 54 -3.23 -2.68 -0.34
N ASP A 55 -2.29 -2.99 -1.21
CA ASP A 55 -2.51 -3.80 -2.40
C ASP A 55 -2.91 -5.27 -2.07
N LEU A 56 -2.38 -5.82 -0.98
CA LEU A 56 -2.69 -7.18 -0.49
C LEU A 56 -4.00 -7.26 0.30
N TYR A 57 -4.33 -6.20 1.04
CA TYR A 57 -5.53 -6.09 1.87
C TYR A 57 -6.25 -4.78 1.58
N PRO A 58 -6.90 -4.64 0.42
CA PRO A 58 -7.58 -3.40 0.06
C PRO A 58 -8.82 -3.23 0.94
N HIS A 59 -8.75 -2.27 1.87
CA HIS A 59 -9.89 -1.91 2.72
C HIS A 59 -10.31 -0.46 2.40
N GLY A 60 -11.54 -0.28 1.91
CA GLY A 60 -12.04 1.03 1.49
C GLY A 60 -12.21 2.06 2.63
N ALA A 61 -12.19 1.61 3.88
CA ALA A 61 -12.33 2.45 5.06
C ALA A 61 -11.01 2.66 5.83
N LEU A 62 -9.90 2.01 5.43
CA LEU A 62 -8.59 2.22 6.05
C LEU A 62 -7.78 3.26 5.30
N HIS A 63 -7.24 4.22 6.05
CA HIS A 63 -6.26 5.17 5.55
C HIS A 63 -4.84 4.57 5.61
N ASP A 64 -3.94 5.08 4.78
CA ASP A 64 -2.54 4.62 4.70
C ASP A 64 -1.80 4.62 6.05
N GLU A 65 -2.21 5.48 6.99
CA GLU A 65 -1.67 5.51 8.36
C GLU A 65 -1.87 4.17 9.09
N ALA A 66 -3.02 3.52 8.91
CA ALA A 66 -3.29 2.24 9.56
C ALA A 66 -2.32 1.14 9.10
N TYR A 67 -2.00 1.13 7.80
CA TYR A 67 -1.00 0.25 7.22
C TYR A 67 0.41 0.61 7.70
N ALA A 68 0.76 1.90 7.76
CA ALA A 68 2.04 2.36 8.30
C ALA A 68 2.24 1.91 9.75
N ARG A 69 1.24 2.09 10.62
CA ARG A 69 1.28 1.63 12.02
C ARG A 69 1.43 0.12 12.14
N ALA A 70 0.71 -0.65 11.31
CA ALA A 70 0.83 -2.11 11.29
C ALA A 70 2.25 -2.58 10.90
N LEU A 71 2.97 -1.78 10.11
CA LEU A 71 4.30 -2.08 9.62
C LEU A 71 5.44 -1.52 10.48
N LEU A 72 5.15 -0.75 11.52
CA LEU A 72 6.19 -0.14 12.37
C LEU A 72 7.18 -1.18 12.93
N GLY A 73 6.72 -2.41 13.18
CA GLY A 73 7.55 -3.53 13.64
C GLY A 73 8.66 -3.98 12.68
N TYR A 74 8.60 -3.60 11.41
CA TYR A 74 9.61 -3.89 10.38
C TYR A 74 10.81 -2.93 10.44
N ASP A 75 10.67 -1.74 11.05
CA ASP A 75 11.78 -0.81 11.21
C ASP A 75 12.71 -1.26 12.34
N ARG A 76 13.43 -2.36 12.10
CA ARG A 76 14.37 -3.00 13.03
C ARG A 76 15.57 -3.53 12.26
N ALA A 77 16.76 -3.37 12.83
CA ALA A 77 18.01 -3.78 12.18
C ALA A 77 18.02 -5.24 11.68
N ARG A 78 17.38 -6.16 12.42
CA ARG A 78 17.31 -7.58 12.06
C ARG A 78 16.39 -7.88 10.86
N GLU A 79 15.38 -7.03 10.63
CA GLU A 79 14.37 -7.23 9.58
C GLU A 79 14.82 -6.60 8.25
N ALA A 80 15.66 -5.55 8.33
CA ALA A 80 16.10 -4.75 7.19
C ALA A 80 16.68 -5.56 6.02
N PRO A 81 17.51 -6.62 6.22
CA PRO A 81 18.03 -7.42 5.12
C PRO A 81 16.94 -8.20 4.35
N GLU A 82 15.97 -8.78 5.07
CA GLU A 82 14.86 -9.51 4.45
C GLU A 82 13.95 -8.54 3.70
N VAL A 83 13.64 -7.39 4.29
CA VAL A 83 12.85 -6.33 3.63
C VAL A 83 13.54 -5.87 2.35
N ALA A 84 14.83 -5.54 2.40
CA ALA A 84 15.56 -5.10 1.22
C ALA A 84 15.53 -6.14 0.08
N THR A 85 15.66 -7.43 0.44
CA THR A 85 15.55 -8.53 -0.53
C THR A 85 14.15 -8.63 -1.14
N GLY A 86 13.11 -8.54 -0.30
CA GLY A 86 11.72 -8.54 -0.75
C GLY A 86 11.39 -7.37 -1.67
N ILE A 87 11.85 -6.16 -1.34
CA ILE A 87 11.66 -4.98 -2.19
C ILE A 87 12.43 -5.10 -3.50
N ALA A 88 13.66 -5.62 -3.49
CA ALA A 88 14.43 -5.85 -4.72
C ALA A 88 13.73 -6.82 -5.68
N MET A 89 13.03 -7.84 -5.16
CA MET A 89 12.18 -8.73 -5.96
C MET A 89 10.99 -7.99 -6.59
N LEU A 90 10.31 -7.12 -5.85
CA LEU A 90 9.22 -6.29 -6.38
C LEU A 90 9.74 -5.33 -7.46
N ASP A 91 10.88 -4.67 -7.21
CA ASP A 91 11.51 -3.75 -8.15
C ASP A 91 11.95 -4.47 -9.43
N ALA A 92 12.48 -5.70 -9.33
CA ALA A 92 12.81 -6.53 -10.49
C ALA A 92 11.56 -6.90 -11.31
N ALA A 93 10.45 -7.24 -10.66
CA ALA A 93 9.18 -7.51 -11.34
C ALA A 93 8.60 -6.23 -12.00
N ALA A 94 8.77 -5.07 -11.36
CA ALA A 94 8.30 -3.78 -11.87
C ALA A 94 8.94 -3.43 -13.23
N LEU A 95 10.15 -3.92 -13.51
CA LEU A 95 10.81 -3.72 -14.81
C LEU A 95 9.98 -4.27 -15.97
N GLY A 96 9.27 -5.39 -15.78
CA GLY A 96 8.37 -5.97 -16.77
C GLY A 96 7.17 -5.08 -17.11
N PHE A 97 6.84 -4.13 -16.22
CA PHE A 97 5.78 -3.15 -16.41
C PHE A 97 6.31 -1.78 -16.84
N GLY A 98 7.62 -1.64 -17.09
CA GLY A 98 8.26 -0.39 -17.51
C GLY A 98 8.62 0.56 -16.35
N TYR A 99 8.61 0.09 -15.11
CA TYR A 99 8.95 0.89 -13.93
C TYR A 99 10.22 0.37 -13.28
N ARG A 100 11.07 1.29 -12.82
CA ARG A 100 12.32 0.92 -12.15
C ARG A 100 12.10 0.40 -10.73
N ARG A 101 11.04 0.86 -10.06
CA ARG A 101 10.72 0.51 -8.68
C ARG A 101 9.23 0.32 -8.51
N TYR A 102 8.84 -0.59 -7.62
CA TYR A 102 7.45 -0.88 -7.31
C TYR A 102 6.72 0.34 -6.72
N VAL A 103 7.38 1.13 -5.88
CA VAL A 103 6.80 2.36 -5.28
C VAL A 103 6.44 3.43 -6.32
N ASP A 104 7.08 3.41 -7.49
CA ASP A 104 6.81 4.37 -8.57
C ASP A 104 5.64 3.91 -9.47
N MET A 105 5.14 2.69 -9.29
CA MET A 105 4.08 2.14 -10.13
C MET A 105 2.72 2.70 -9.74
N PRO A 106 1.87 3.06 -10.72
CA PRO A 106 0.49 3.43 -10.44
C PRO A 106 -0.29 2.23 -9.89
N GLU A 107 -1.24 2.50 -8.99
CA GLU A 107 -2.09 1.48 -8.35
C GLU A 107 -2.78 0.59 -9.38
N THR A 108 -3.19 1.15 -10.52
CA THR A 108 -3.82 0.43 -11.63
C THR A 108 -2.97 -0.68 -12.24
N LEU A 109 -1.64 -0.62 -12.12
CA LEU A 109 -0.73 -1.64 -12.66
C LEU A 109 -0.21 -2.61 -11.60
N ARG A 110 -0.15 -2.21 -10.33
CA ARG A 110 0.39 -3.08 -9.27
C ARG A 110 -0.44 -4.34 -9.05
N ALA A 111 -1.74 -4.30 -9.35
CA ALA A 111 -2.61 -5.48 -9.32
C ALA A 111 -2.16 -6.57 -10.31
N GLY A 112 -1.73 -6.20 -11.51
CA GLY A 112 -1.18 -7.14 -12.49
C GLY A 112 0.14 -7.73 -12.03
N LEU A 113 1.06 -6.90 -11.52
CA LEU A 113 2.33 -7.37 -10.97
C LEU A 113 2.16 -8.40 -9.85
N ARG A 114 1.15 -8.23 -8.98
CA ARG A 114 0.86 -9.21 -7.91
C ARG A 114 0.46 -10.59 -8.41
N GLN A 115 -0.08 -10.69 -9.63
CA GLN A 115 -0.41 -11.98 -10.24
C GLN A 115 0.83 -12.71 -10.78
N GLU A 116 1.88 -11.94 -11.12
CA GLU A 116 3.15 -12.46 -11.67
C GLU A 116 4.14 -12.87 -10.58
N ILE A 117 4.03 -12.29 -9.38
CA ILE A 117 4.95 -12.60 -8.29
C ILE A 117 4.51 -13.87 -7.55
N PRO A 118 5.34 -14.93 -7.56
CA PRO A 118 5.03 -16.15 -6.84
C PRO A 118 4.97 -15.91 -5.33
N ASP A 119 4.10 -16.64 -4.65
CA ASP A 119 4.04 -16.63 -3.18
C ASP A 119 5.37 -17.12 -2.60
N CYS A 120 6.11 -16.19 -1.99
CA CYS A 120 7.38 -16.45 -1.34
C CYS A 120 7.25 -16.33 0.19
N ALA A 121 8.26 -16.81 0.91
CA ALA A 121 8.27 -16.80 2.37
C ALA A 121 8.07 -15.39 2.95
N PHE A 122 8.68 -14.38 2.32
CA PHE A 122 8.54 -12.98 2.70
C PHE A 122 7.09 -12.49 2.58
N LEU A 123 6.44 -12.68 1.42
CA LEU A 123 5.05 -12.27 1.21
C LEU A 123 4.08 -13.05 2.12
N ALA A 124 4.33 -14.34 2.33
CA ALA A 124 3.53 -15.13 3.26
C ALA A 124 3.65 -14.62 4.70
N ARG A 125 4.86 -14.22 5.13
CA ARG A 125 5.10 -13.61 6.44
C ARG A 125 4.41 -12.26 6.57
N LEU A 126 4.62 -11.37 5.60
CA LEU A 126 4.00 -10.04 5.56
C LEU A 126 2.48 -10.13 5.70
N ARG A 127 1.84 -11.05 4.95
CA ARG A 127 0.39 -11.28 5.06
C ARG A 127 -0.04 -11.69 6.46
N ARG A 128 0.66 -12.65 7.09
CA ARG A 128 0.34 -13.09 8.47
C ARG A 128 0.46 -11.95 9.47
N GLU A 129 1.52 -11.15 9.36
CA GLU A 129 1.75 -10.04 10.29
C GLU A 129 0.76 -8.89 10.07
N LEU A 130 0.37 -8.61 8.82
CA LEU A 130 -0.65 -7.61 8.51
C LEU A 130 -2.03 -7.97 9.08
N VAL A 131 -2.43 -9.25 9.05
CA VAL A 131 -3.67 -9.69 9.71
C VAL A 131 -3.64 -9.33 11.19
N THR A 132 -2.56 -9.66 11.90
CA THR A 132 -2.44 -9.33 13.32
C THR A 132 -2.30 -7.82 13.58
N GLY A 133 -1.57 -7.10 12.73
CA GLY A 133 -1.26 -5.69 12.91
C GLY A 133 -2.45 -4.77 12.58
N LEU A 134 -3.23 -5.11 11.56
CA LEU A 134 -4.45 -4.37 11.20
C LEU A 134 -5.57 -4.69 12.19
N TYR A 135 -5.92 -5.97 12.39
CA TYR A 135 -7.05 -6.33 13.27
C TYR A 135 -6.77 -6.18 14.77
N GLY A 136 -5.50 -6.01 15.15
CA GLY A 136 -5.13 -5.60 16.51
C GLY A 136 -5.39 -4.12 16.82
N GLN A 137 -5.80 -3.32 15.84
CA GLN A 137 -6.11 -1.89 16.00
C GLN A 137 -7.63 -1.66 16.02
N PRO A 138 -8.16 -0.88 16.98
CA PRO A 138 -9.60 -0.62 17.07
C PRO A 138 -10.16 0.13 15.86
N GLU A 139 -9.38 1.05 15.25
CA GLU A 139 -9.79 1.81 14.07
C GLU A 139 -10.02 0.91 12.85
N ALA A 140 -9.24 -0.17 12.73
CA ALA A 140 -9.39 -1.12 11.64
C ALA A 140 -10.49 -2.16 11.88
N CYS A 141 -10.74 -2.53 13.13
CA CYS A 141 -11.84 -3.42 13.51
C CYS A 141 -13.22 -2.76 13.33
N ALA A 142 -13.32 -1.43 13.49
CA ALA A 142 -14.56 -0.68 13.27
C ALA A 142 -14.89 -0.41 11.79
N ALA A 143 -13.96 -0.70 10.89
CA ALA A 143 -14.03 -0.40 9.45
C ALA A 143 -14.50 -1.60 8.59
N LEU A 144 -14.79 -2.75 9.22
CA LEU A 144 -15.40 -3.95 8.63
C LEU A 144 -16.87 -4.05 8.99
#